data_AF-A0A9E5JXN2-F1
#
_entry.id   AF-A0A9E5JXN2-F1
#
_cell.length_a   1.000
_cell.length_b   1.000
_cell.length_c   1.000
_cell.angle_alpha   90.00
_cell.angle_beta   90.00
_cell.angle_gamma   90.00
#
_symmetry.space_group_name_H-M   'P 1'
#
loop_
_entity.id
_entity.type
_entity.pdbx_description
1 polymer ?
#
loop_
_entity_poly.entity_id
_entity_poly.type
_entity_poly.pdbx_seq_one_letter_code
_entity_poly.pdbx_strand_id
1 'polypeptide(L)'
;MLLSTEPLTRCTRLTMLLATLFLSSLFLAAPPSRAYAGETEEDIAARQEIDYLIRYIAESNATFTRNGSDHTAKDAAEHLAMKYRRAARYARTAEDFIDNLASKSSITRKPYTVVTADGKQLTSHDWLYNALKEYRQHDRQ
;
A
#
# COMPACT_ATOMS: atom_id res chain seq x y z
N MET A 1 -31.17 13.09 89.54
CA MET A 1 -30.72 12.34 88.35
C MET A 1 -29.34 11.79 88.67
N LEU A 2 -29.30 10.56 89.22
CA LEU A 2 -28.06 9.91 89.63
C LEU A 2 -27.36 9.28 88.44
N LEU A 3 -26.04 9.38 88.49
CA LEU A 3 -25.03 8.77 87.62
C LEU A 3 -25.26 7.25 87.52
N SER A 4 -25.28 6.72 86.30
CA SER A 4 -25.04 5.28 86.07
C SER A 4 -23.73 5.14 85.32
N THR A 5 -22.75 4.58 86.02
CA THR A 5 -21.44 4.18 85.54
C THR A 5 -21.55 2.80 84.88
N GLU A 6 -21.06 2.65 83.65
CA GLU A 6 -20.76 1.34 83.07
C GLU A 6 -19.25 1.22 82.78
N PRO A 7 -18.61 0.09 83.15
CA PRO A 7 -17.16 -0.04 83.12
C PRO A 7 -16.61 -0.54 81.78
N LEU A 8 -15.39 -0.07 81.52
CA LEU A 8 -14.53 -0.41 80.41
C LEU A 8 -13.72 -1.69 80.74
N THR A 9 -13.78 -2.75 79.92
CA THR A 9 -12.70 -3.76 79.95
C THR A 9 -12.43 -4.42 78.59
N ARG A 10 -11.25 -4.05 78.03
CA ARG A 10 -10.23 -4.84 77.31
C ARG A 10 -10.67 -5.85 76.23
N CYS A 11 -10.04 -5.75 75.07
CA CYS A 11 -8.83 -6.55 74.78
C CYS A 11 -8.19 -6.15 73.43
N THR A 12 -6.94 -5.68 73.51
CA THR A 12 -5.81 -5.93 72.58
C THR A 12 -6.13 -6.66 71.27
N ARG A 13 -5.73 -6.15 70.09
CA ARG A 13 -4.32 -6.02 69.70
C ARG A 13 -4.06 -4.85 68.76
N LEU A 14 -3.00 -4.14 69.13
CA LEU A 14 -2.25 -3.11 68.45
C LEU A 14 -1.53 -3.67 67.22
N THR A 15 -1.72 -3.07 66.04
CA THR A 15 -0.64 -2.86 65.04
C THR A 15 -1.04 -1.76 64.05
N MET A 16 -0.43 -0.59 64.25
CA MET A 16 0.17 0.31 63.26
C MET A 16 -0.70 0.93 62.15
N LEU A 17 -0.97 2.22 62.34
CA LEU A 17 -1.22 3.21 61.29
C LEU A 17 -0.18 3.12 60.16
N LEU A 18 -0.61 3.35 58.91
CA LEU A 18 0.06 4.07 57.80
C LEU A 18 -0.87 3.97 56.57
N ALA A 19 -1.68 4.99 56.27
CA ALA A 19 -1.38 6.06 55.32
C ALA A 19 -1.40 5.62 53.84
N THR A 20 -2.41 6.12 53.11
CA THR A 20 -2.36 6.85 51.82
C THR A 20 -3.46 6.46 50.81
N LEU A 21 -3.93 7.52 50.16
CA LEU A 21 -5.03 7.64 49.21
C LEU A 21 -4.75 6.95 47.87
N PHE A 22 -5.84 6.60 47.16
CA PHE A 22 -6.01 6.46 45.71
C PHE A 22 -4.78 6.03 44.90
N LEU A 23 -4.79 4.84 44.30
CA LEU A 23 -4.08 4.64 43.04
C LEU A 23 -4.68 3.54 42.16
N SER A 24 -5.16 3.98 41.00
CA SER A 24 -5.14 3.31 39.71
C SER A 24 -5.76 1.91 39.61
N SER A 25 -7.01 1.89 39.17
CA SER A 25 -7.46 0.87 38.21
C SER A 25 -6.57 0.97 36.97
N LEU A 26 -5.48 0.21 36.94
CA LEU A 26 -4.64 0.03 35.75
C LEU A 26 -5.41 -0.87 34.78
N PHE A 27 -6.39 -0.31 34.09
CA PHE A 27 -6.87 -0.92 32.86
C PHE A 27 -5.72 -0.78 31.87
N LEU A 28 -4.96 -1.85 31.72
CA LEU A 28 -3.89 -1.96 30.73
C LEU A 28 -4.58 -1.95 29.36
N ALA A 29 -4.89 -0.76 28.85
CA ALA A 29 -5.23 -0.57 27.46
C ALA A 29 -3.97 -0.89 26.67
N ALA A 30 -3.82 -2.17 26.30
CA ALA A 30 -2.82 -2.58 25.33
C ALA A 30 -3.01 -1.65 24.11
N PRO A 31 -1.96 -0.92 23.67
CA PRO A 31 -2.08 -0.14 22.45
C PRO A 31 -2.52 -1.11 21.35
N PRO A 32 -3.46 -0.73 20.46
CA PRO A 32 -3.82 -1.59 19.34
C PRO A 32 -2.51 -1.97 18.64
N SER A 33 -2.18 -3.25 18.64
CA SER A 33 -1.02 -3.75 17.93
C SER A 33 -1.19 -3.28 16.51
N ARG A 34 -0.37 -2.31 16.10
CA ARG A 34 -0.32 -1.82 14.74
C ARG A 34 0.18 -3.02 13.94
N ALA A 35 -0.75 -3.83 13.42
CA ALA A 35 -0.43 -4.95 12.59
C ALA A 35 0.48 -4.41 11.50
N TYR A 36 1.72 -4.85 11.48
CA TYR A 36 2.58 -4.68 10.33
C TYR A 36 1.84 -5.45 9.23
N ALA A 37 1.12 -4.74 8.37
CA ALA A 37 0.49 -5.35 7.22
C ALA A 37 1.64 -5.88 6.36
N GLY A 38 1.88 -7.19 6.45
CA GLY A 38 2.77 -7.88 5.51
C GLY A 38 2.24 -7.70 4.10
N GLU A 39 3.12 -7.70 3.11
CA GLU A 39 2.71 -7.79 1.71
C GLU A 39 1.94 -9.09 1.52
N THR A 40 0.76 -9.01 0.93
CA THR A 40 -0.04 -10.18 0.60
C THR A 40 0.53 -10.87 -0.65
N GLU A 41 0.19 -12.14 -0.87
CA GLU A 41 0.53 -12.83 -2.12
C GLU A 41 0.00 -12.08 -3.35
N GLU A 42 -1.17 -11.44 -3.23
CA GLU A 42 -1.74 -10.58 -4.27
C GLU A 42 -0.88 -9.33 -4.53
N ASP A 43 -0.35 -8.69 -3.47
CA ASP A 43 0.54 -7.53 -3.61
C ASP A 43 1.87 -7.91 -4.28
N ILE A 44 2.39 -9.11 -3.98
CA ILE A 44 3.61 -9.65 -4.60
C ILE A 44 3.35 -9.92 -6.08
N ALA A 45 2.26 -10.61 -6.42
CA ALA A 45 1.87 -10.91 -7.80
C ALA A 45 1.68 -9.63 -8.62
N ALA A 46 0.94 -8.65 -8.08
CA ALA A 46 0.74 -7.36 -8.74
C ALA A 46 2.07 -6.64 -9.03
N ARG A 47 3.03 -6.67 -8.09
CA ARG A 47 4.35 -6.08 -8.30
C ARG A 47 5.13 -6.76 -9.40
N GLN A 48 5.13 -8.10 -9.42
CA GLN A 48 5.81 -8.88 -10.46
C GLN A 48 5.24 -8.60 -11.85
N GLU A 49 3.91 -8.51 -11.96
CA GLU A 49 3.24 -8.16 -13.21
C GLU A 49 3.58 -6.73 -13.68
N ILE A 50 3.58 -5.75 -12.76
CA ILE A 50 3.96 -4.37 -13.08
C ILE A 50 5.42 -4.28 -13.50
N ASP A 51 6.32 -4.96 -12.79
CA ASP A 51 7.74 -5.00 -13.14
C ASP A 51 7.97 -5.68 -14.50
N TYR A 52 7.22 -6.75 -14.79
CA TYR A 52 7.19 -7.36 -16.12
C TYR A 52 6.75 -6.34 -17.19
N LEU A 53 5.66 -5.60 -16.99
CA LEU A 53 5.18 -4.63 -17.96
C LEU A 53 6.20 -3.51 -18.22
N ILE A 54 6.84 -2.98 -17.17
CA ILE A 54 7.89 -1.97 -17.31
C ILE A 54 9.08 -2.53 -18.12
N ARG A 55 9.47 -3.77 -17.86
CA ARG A 55 10.55 -4.44 -18.59
C ARG A 55 10.17 -4.74 -20.03
N TYR A 56 8.94 -5.20 -20.29
CA TYR A 56 8.39 -5.41 -21.62
C TYR A 56 8.44 -4.12 -22.46
N ILE A 57 8.13 -2.98 -21.85
CA ILE A 57 8.28 -1.67 -22.50
C ILE A 57 9.76 -1.40 -22.82
N ALA A 58 10.65 -1.56 -21.84
CA ALA A 58 12.08 -1.25 -22.00
C ALA A 58 12.79 -2.12 -23.05
N GLU A 59 12.40 -3.40 -23.14
CA GLU A 59 12.94 -4.39 -24.06
C GLU A 59 12.27 -4.31 -25.45
N SER A 60 11.17 -3.57 -25.57
CA SER A 60 10.56 -3.30 -26.87
C SER A 60 11.42 -2.38 -27.72
N ASN A 61 11.25 -2.47 -29.05
CA ASN A 61 11.75 -1.47 -30.00
C ASN A 61 10.64 -0.49 -30.42
N ALA A 62 9.66 -0.27 -29.55
CA ALA A 62 8.50 0.56 -29.85
C ALA A 62 8.79 2.05 -29.62
N THR A 63 8.11 2.90 -30.38
CA THR A 63 8.11 4.35 -30.18
C THR A 63 6.86 4.76 -29.42
N PHE A 64 7.04 5.50 -28.33
CA PHE A 64 5.95 6.01 -27.51
C PHE A 64 5.69 7.48 -27.80
N THR A 65 4.48 7.81 -28.23
CA THR A 65 4.07 9.21 -28.37
C THR A 65 3.29 9.64 -27.13
N ARG A 66 3.83 10.62 -26.41
CA ARG A 66 3.21 11.23 -25.23
C ARG A 66 3.09 12.73 -25.41
N ASN A 67 1.87 13.25 -25.32
CA ASN A 67 1.57 14.68 -25.47
C ASN A 67 2.06 15.28 -26.81
N GLY A 68 2.18 14.46 -27.87
CA GLY A 68 2.64 14.89 -29.18
C GLY A 68 4.16 14.86 -29.37
N SER A 69 4.91 14.31 -28.42
CA SER A 69 6.35 14.06 -28.56
C SER A 69 6.65 12.58 -28.49
N ASP A 70 7.58 12.15 -29.34
CA ASP A 70 8.03 10.76 -29.40
C ASP A 70 9.14 10.50 -28.39
N HIS A 71 9.12 9.29 -27.85
CA HIS A 71 10.03 8.81 -26.83
C HIS A 71 10.46 7.39 -27.18
N THR A 72 11.71 7.05 -26.84
CA THR A 72 12.19 5.68 -27.00
C THR A 72 11.48 4.76 -25.99
N ALA A 73 11.47 3.46 -26.29
CA ALA A 73 11.05 2.41 -25.36
C ALA A 73 11.69 2.56 -23.96
N LYS A 74 13.00 2.87 -23.90
CA LYS A 74 13.73 3.06 -22.65
C LYS A 74 13.24 4.29 -21.88
N ASP A 75 13.07 5.42 -22.56
CA ASP A 75 12.56 6.64 -21.92
C ASP A 75 11.13 6.44 -21.39
N ALA A 76 10.30 5.71 -22.14
CA ALA A 76 8.94 5.37 -21.73
C ALA A 76 8.92 4.48 -20.49
N ALA A 77 9.76 3.45 -20.45
CA ALA A 77 9.89 2.57 -19.29
C ALA A 77 10.37 3.33 -18.05
N GLU A 78 11.40 4.18 -18.19
CA GLU A 78 11.90 5.00 -17.08
C GLU A 78 10.82 5.96 -16.56
N HIS A 79 10.08 6.60 -17.47
CA HIS A 79 8.97 7.47 -17.13
C HIS A 79 7.88 6.74 -16.32
N LEU A 80 7.50 5.54 -16.75
CA LEU A 80 6.45 4.77 -16.09
C LEU A 80 6.92 4.15 -14.77
N ALA A 81 8.17 3.70 -14.67
CA ALA A 81 8.77 3.27 -13.42
C ALA A 81 8.81 4.42 -12.40
N MET A 82 9.16 5.63 -12.84
CA MET A 82 9.12 6.82 -12.01
C MET A 82 7.69 7.16 -11.55
N LYS A 83 6.68 7.09 -12.44
CA LYS A 83 5.27 7.27 -12.05
C LYS A 83 4.85 6.23 -11.01
N TYR A 84 5.20 4.96 -11.21
CA TYR A 84 4.87 3.88 -10.28
C TYR A 84 5.46 4.12 -8.90
N ARG A 85 6.76 4.43 -8.80
CA ARG A 85 7.40 4.77 -7.52
C ARG A 85 6.72 5.93 -6.78
N ARG A 86 6.23 6.94 -7.52
CA ARG A 86 5.58 8.14 -6.93
C ARG A 86 4.11 7.95 -6.60
N ALA A 87 3.45 6.98 -7.23
CA ALA A 87 2.00 6.87 -7.26
C ALA A 87 1.50 5.43 -7.06
N ALA A 88 2.30 4.55 -6.45
CA ALA A 88 2.00 3.14 -6.22
C ALA A 88 0.64 2.88 -5.55
N ARG A 89 0.14 3.82 -4.75
CA ARG A 89 -1.20 3.74 -4.15
C ARG A 89 -2.35 3.66 -5.16
N TYR A 90 -2.13 4.09 -6.41
CA TYR A 90 -3.10 4.00 -7.51
C TYR A 90 -2.80 2.85 -8.48
N ALA A 91 -1.93 1.94 -8.09
CA ALA A 91 -1.47 0.79 -8.87
C ALA A 91 -1.41 -0.43 -7.94
N ARG A 92 -2.56 -0.78 -7.34
CA ARG A 92 -2.67 -1.95 -6.44
C ARG A 92 -2.68 -3.25 -7.22
N THR A 93 -3.12 -3.20 -8.49
CA THR A 93 -3.06 -4.29 -9.46
C THR A 93 -2.29 -3.84 -10.71
N ALA A 94 -1.93 -4.78 -11.58
CA ALA A 94 -1.33 -4.46 -12.88
C ALA A 94 -2.31 -3.69 -13.79
N GLU A 95 -3.60 -4.01 -13.73
CA GLU A 95 -4.66 -3.26 -14.39
C GLU A 95 -4.72 -1.81 -13.92
N ASP A 96 -4.69 -1.58 -12.60
CA ASP A 96 -4.65 -0.23 -12.04
C ASP A 96 -3.40 0.55 -12.52
N PHE A 97 -2.25 -0.12 -12.61
CA PHE A 97 -1.05 0.48 -13.19
C PHE A 97 -1.29 0.89 -14.64
N ILE A 98 -1.88 0.01 -15.47
CA ILE A 98 -2.17 0.31 -16.87
C ILE A 98 -3.14 1.51 -16.96
N ASP A 99 -4.24 1.45 -16.24
CA ASP A 99 -5.34 2.40 -16.34
C ASP A 99 -4.98 3.78 -15.78
N ASN A 100 -4.34 3.80 -14.61
CA ASN A 100 -4.10 5.05 -13.88
C ASN A 100 -2.75 5.68 -14.24
N LEU A 101 -1.74 4.88 -14.58
CA LEU A 101 -0.37 5.35 -14.76
C LEU A 101 0.13 5.23 -16.20
N ALA A 102 -0.18 4.14 -16.91
CA ALA A 102 0.46 3.83 -18.21
C ALA A 102 -0.40 4.14 -19.45
N SER A 103 -1.68 4.46 -19.30
CA SER A 103 -2.59 4.71 -20.44
C SER A 103 -2.55 6.16 -20.94
N LYS A 104 -2.32 7.13 -20.04
CA LYS A 104 -2.47 8.58 -20.33
C LYS A 104 -1.68 9.48 -19.40
N SER A 105 -1.51 10.73 -19.83
CA SER A 105 -0.86 11.75 -19.01
C SER A 105 -1.75 12.15 -17.83
N SER A 106 -1.18 12.20 -16.63
CA SER A 106 -1.90 12.68 -15.45
C SER A 106 -2.28 14.16 -15.55
N ILE A 107 -1.52 14.95 -16.33
CA ILE A 107 -1.72 16.40 -16.46
C ILE A 107 -2.67 16.71 -17.62
N THR A 108 -2.33 16.28 -18.83
CA THR A 108 -3.09 16.65 -20.03
C THR A 108 -4.28 15.72 -20.30
N ARG A 109 -4.36 14.58 -19.60
CA ARG A 109 -5.30 13.48 -19.82
C ARG A 109 -5.26 12.84 -21.22
N LYS A 110 -4.33 13.24 -22.09
CA LYS A 110 -4.18 12.67 -23.43
C LYS A 110 -3.68 11.22 -23.36
N PRO A 111 -4.27 10.30 -24.13
CA PRO A 111 -3.82 8.91 -24.19
C PRO A 111 -2.41 8.84 -24.79
N TYR A 112 -1.65 7.86 -24.34
CA TYR A 112 -0.37 7.51 -24.95
C TYR A 112 -0.61 6.55 -26.11
N THR A 113 0.14 6.72 -27.19
CA THR A 113 0.15 5.77 -28.31
C THR A 113 1.50 5.12 -28.45
N VAL A 114 1.51 3.92 -28.99
CA VAL A 114 2.68 3.10 -29.22
C VAL A 114 2.71 2.73 -30.69
N VAL A 115 3.85 2.94 -31.34
CA VAL A 115 4.14 2.37 -32.66
C VAL A 115 5.11 1.22 -32.43
N THR A 116 4.64 -0.01 -32.63
CA THR A 116 5.44 -1.22 -32.45
C THR A 116 6.47 -1.38 -33.58
N ALA A 117 7.42 -2.30 -33.41
CA ALA A 117 8.52 -2.49 -34.36
C ALA A 117 8.07 -2.94 -35.77
N ASP A 118 6.89 -3.56 -35.87
CA ASP A 118 6.19 -3.93 -37.11
C ASP A 118 5.38 -2.76 -37.72
N GLY A 119 5.45 -1.56 -37.13
CA GLY A 119 4.81 -0.34 -37.62
C GLY A 119 3.33 -0.20 -37.22
N LYS A 120 2.78 -1.12 -36.42
CA LYS A 120 1.39 -1.02 -35.96
C LYS A 120 1.26 0.07 -34.90
N GLN A 121 0.28 0.95 -35.07
CA GLN A 121 -0.08 1.95 -34.06
C GLN A 121 -1.20 1.43 -33.16
N LEU A 122 -0.98 1.53 -31.85
CA LEU A 122 -1.89 1.09 -30.79
C LEU A 122 -1.99 2.15 -29.69
N THR A 123 -3.03 2.05 -28.86
CA THR A 123 -3.01 2.76 -27.57
C THR A 123 -2.07 2.02 -26.61
N SER A 124 -1.40 2.76 -25.71
CA SER A 124 -0.58 2.14 -24.66
C SER A 124 -1.42 1.22 -23.76
N HIS A 125 -2.69 1.59 -23.53
CA HIS A 125 -3.65 0.78 -22.77
C HIS A 125 -3.83 -0.61 -23.40
N ASP A 126 -4.28 -0.68 -24.65
CA ASP A 126 -4.61 -1.96 -25.29
C ASP A 126 -3.36 -2.81 -25.49
N TRP A 127 -2.23 -2.17 -25.79
CA TRP A 127 -0.96 -2.85 -25.96
C TRP A 127 -0.49 -3.52 -24.66
N LEU A 128 -0.54 -2.81 -23.52
CA LEU A 128 -0.10 -3.35 -22.23
C LEU A 128 -1.08 -4.37 -21.65
N TYR A 129 -2.39 -4.21 -21.88
CA TYR A 129 -3.37 -5.24 -21.47
C TYR A 129 -3.13 -6.57 -22.20
N ASN A 130 -2.81 -6.53 -23.50
CA ASN A 130 -2.47 -7.74 -24.24
C ASN A 130 -1.19 -8.38 -23.69
N ALA A 131 -0.15 -7.59 -23.43
CA ALA A 131 1.09 -8.10 -22.81
C ALA A 131 0.84 -8.73 -21.42
N LEU A 132 0.01 -8.10 -20.58
CA LEU A 132 -0.37 -8.65 -19.28
C LEU A 132 -1.11 -9.99 -19.41
N LYS A 133 -2.05 -10.07 -20.36
CA LYS A 133 -2.79 -11.31 -20.63
C LYS A 133 -1.85 -12.42 -21.08
N GLU A 134 -0.90 -12.13 -21.97
CA GLU A 134 0.10 -13.08 -22.45
C GLU A 134 1.01 -13.55 -21.31
N TYR A 135 1.48 -12.64 -20.45
CA TYR A 135 2.28 -12.98 -19.27
C TYR A 135 1.57 -13.99 -18.36
N ARG A 136 0.32 -13.72 -18.00
CA ARG A 136 -0.50 -14.61 -17.16
C ARG A 136 -0.83 -15.94 -17.83
N GLN A 137 -0.83 -16.01 -19.16
CA GLN A 137 -1.03 -17.28 -19.88
C GLN A 137 0.21 -18.17 -19.80
N HIS A 138 1.40 -17.59 -19.91
CA HIS A 138 2.67 -18.32 -19.79
C HIS A 138 2.95 -18.76 -18.35
N ASP A 139 2.62 -17.94 -17.36
CA ASP A 139 2.84 -18.28 -15.93
C ASP A 139 1.98 -19.47 -15.44
N ARG A 140 0.87 -19.76 -16.13
CA ARG A 140 -0.01 -20.89 -15.82
C ARG A 140 0.44 -22.23 -16.42
N GLN A 141 1.53 -22.27 -17.16
CA GLN A 141 2.08 -23.48 -17.79
C GLN A 141 3.24 -24.05 -16.97
#